data_AF-M6D9H3-F1
#
_entry.id   AF-M6D9H3-F1
#
_cell.length_a   1.000
_cell.length_b   1.000
_cell.length_c   1.000
_cell.angle_alpha   90.00
_cell.angle_beta   90.00
_cell.angle_gamma   90.00
#
_symmetry.space_group_name_H-M   'P 1'
#
loop_
_entity.id
_entity.type
_entity.pdbx_description
1 polymer ?
#
loop_
_entity_poly.entity_id
_entity_poly.type
_entity_poly.pdbx_seq_one_letter_code
_entity_poly.pdbx_strand_id
1 'polypeptide(L)'
;MPHPDLKIGKRGLVGEEPESGIILVIGPRAARDIKVEEEWVYAELQFGYTWEEVFLPWDGIFRFFDKSQQTVTQMRIYLGKPDLPPKKEETTSAETKEEVSDLGSGSSKRKDNVIQVDFGSKTKK
;
A
#
# COMPACT_ATOMS: atom_id res chain seq x y z
N MET A 1 -9.00 8.91 -0.02
CA MET A 1 -9.94 8.65 -1.14
C MET A 1 -9.93 7.16 -1.39
N PRO A 2 -11.08 6.49 -1.51
CA PRO A 2 -11.14 5.05 -1.73
C PRO A 2 -10.51 4.67 -3.07
N HIS A 3 -10.00 3.43 -3.15
CA HIS A 3 -9.39 2.93 -4.38
C HIS A 3 -10.42 2.95 -5.53
N PRO A 4 -10.07 3.44 -6.74
CA PRO A 4 -11.03 3.61 -7.83
C PRO A 4 -11.71 2.30 -8.26
N ASP A 5 -10.97 1.20 -8.21
CA ASP A 5 -11.49 -0.12 -8.60
C ASP A 5 -12.21 -0.87 -7.47
N LEU A 6 -12.27 -0.33 -6.25
CA LEU A 6 -13.00 -0.95 -5.16
C LEU A 6 -14.50 -0.92 -5.42
N LYS A 7 -15.15 -2.09 -5.45
CA LYS A 7 -16.60 -2.22 -5.60
C LYS A 7 -17.18 -3.07 -4.49
N ILE A 8 -18.19 -2.56 -3.80
CA ILE A 8 -18.90 -3.25 -2.73
C ILE A 8 -20.39 -3.25 -3.04
N GLY A 9 -20.81 -4.27 -3.79
CA GLY A 9 -22.17 -4.37 -4.29
C GLY A 9 -22.62 -3.12 -5.03
N LYS A 10 -23.94 -2.89 -4.99
CA LYS A 10 -24.55 -1.68 -5.57
C LYS A 10 -24.44 -0.45 -4.66
N ARG A 11 -24.25 -0.62 -3.35
CA ARG A 11 -24.26 0.49 -2.40
C ARG A 11 -22.91 1.24 -2.34
N GLY A 12 -21.80 0.55 -2.59
CA GLY A 12 -20.47 1.07 -2.36
C GLY A 12 -20.12 1.25 -0.87
N LEU A 13 -19.27 2.24 -0.59
CA LEU A 13 -18.93 2.68 0.76
C LEU A 13 -19.92 3.74 1.23
N VAL A 14 -20.37 3.67 2.48
CA VAL A 14 -21.36 4.62 3.04
C VAL A 14 -20.88 5.27 4.34
N GLY A 15 -21.43 6.44 4.66
CA GLY A 15 -21.14 7.14 5.91
C GLY A 15 -19.64 7.45 6.04
N GLU A 16 -19.03 6.95 7.10
CA GLU A 16 -17.61 7.17 7.41
C GLU A 16 -16.67 6.11 6.79
N GLU A 17 -17.20 5.08 6.12
CA GLU A 17 -16.41 4.02 5.49
C GLU A 17 -15.40 4.51 4.43
N PRO A 18 -15.67 5.57 3.63
CA PRO A 18 -14.68 6.13 2.70
C PRO A 18 -13.43 6.69 3.38
N GLU A 19 -13.51 7.08 4.64
CA GLU A 19 -12.42 7.68 5.41
C GLU A 19 -11.78 6.68 6.38
N SER A 20 -12.61 5.88 7.07
CA SER A 20 -12.18 4.91 8.08
C SER A 20 -11.88 3.52 7.54
N GLY A 21 -12.35 3.21 6.33
CA GLY A 21 -12.34 1.87 5.77
C GLY A 21 -13.49 1.00 6.27
N ILE A 22 -13.56 -0.22 5.75
CA ILE A 22 -14.57 -1.23 6.13
C ILE A 22 -13.88 -2.54 6.50
N ILE A 23 -14.47 -3.25 7.45
CA ILE A 23 -14.06 -4.61 7.80
C ILE A 23 -15.06 -5.59 7.18
N LEU A 24 -14.54 -6.47 6.33
CA LEU A 24 -15.32 -7.55 5.72
C LEU A 24 -14.97 -8.87 6.41
N VAL A 25 -16.00 -9.58 6.89
CA VAL A 25 -15.83 -10.90 7.50
C VAL A 25 -16.26 -11.97 6.50
N ILE A 26 -15.27 -12.60 5.88
CA ILE A 26 -15.50 -13.67 4.89
C ILE A 26 -15.58 -15.00 5.64
N GLY A 27 -16.79 -15.54 5.76
CA GLY A 27 -17.06 -16.80 6.45
C GLY A 27 -17.83 -17.78 5.57
N PRO A 28 -17.84 -19.09 5.92
CA PRO A 28 -18.37 -20.16 5.06
C PRO A 28 -19.88 -20.08 4.76
N ARG A 29 -20.62 -19.20 5.45
CA ARG A 29 -22.07 -19.02 5.26
C ARG A 29 -22.46 -17.75 4.52
N ALA A 30 -21.54 -16.77 4.44
CA ALA A 30 -21.82 -15.42 3.94
C ALA A 30 -20.86 -15.01 2.81
N ALA A 31 -20.15 -15.99 2.24
CA ALA A 31 -19.25 -15.80 1.11
C ALA A 31 -19.33 -17.01 0.17
N ARG A 32 -19.36 -16.75 -1.13
CA ARG A 32 -19.29 -17.76 -2.19
C ARG A 32 -18.53 -17.22 -3.40
N ASP A 33 -18.18 -18.13 -4.31
CA ASP A 33 -17.51 -17.82 -5.59
C ASP A 33 -16.25 -16.95 -5.43
N ILE A 34 -15.44 -17.24 -4.41
CA ILE A 34 -14.20 -16.51 -4.12
C ILE A 34 -13.18 -16.78 -5.21
N LYS A 35 -12.65 -15.72 -5.81
CA LYS A 35 -11.54 -15.77 -6.77
C LYS A 35 -10.44 -14.84 -6.29
N VAL A 36 -9.25 -15.39 -6.19
CA VAL A 36 -8.06 -14.67 -5.74
C VAL A 36 -7.12 -14.58 -6.94
N GLU A 37 -6.98 -13.38 -7.48
CA GLU A 37 -6.07 -13.09 -8.58
C GLU A 37 -4.88 -12.24 -8.06
N GLU A 38 -3.90 -12.01 -8.93
CA GLU A 38 -2.66 -11.30 -8.57
C GLU A 38 -2.91 -9.83 -8.17
N GLU A 39 -3.85 -9.16 -8.82
CA GLU A 39 -4.13 -7.72 -8.58
C GLU A 39 -5.35 -7.48 -7.68
N TRP A 40 -6.23 -8.48 -7.56
CA TRP A 40 -7.53 -8.30 -6.91
C TRP A 40 -8.11 -9.60 -6.34
N VAL A 41 -9.10 -9.42 -5.46
CA VAL A 41 -9.93 -10.48 -4.92
C VAL A 41 -11.39 -10.20 -5.26
N TYR A 42 -12.07 -11.20 -5.81
CA TYR A 42 -13.51 -11.20 -6.01
C TYR A 42 -14.19 -12.16 -5.04
N ALA A 43 -15.36 -11.78 -4.54
CA ALA A 43 -16.26 -12.68 -3.85
C ALA A 43 -17.70 -12.20 -3.97
N GLU A 44 -18.65 -13.12 -3.91
CA GLU A 44 -20.04 -12.78 -3.62
C GLU A 44 -20.26 -12.86 -2.11
N LEU A 45 -20.57 -11.71 -1.50
CA LEU A 45 -20.80 -11.60 -0.06
C LEU A 45 -22.27 -11.35 0.25
N GLN A 46 -22.74 -11.93 1.34
CA GLN A 46 -24.11 -11.72 1.80
C GLN A 46 -24.20 -10.48 2.72
N PHE A 47 -24.89 -9.45 2.25
CA PHE A 47 -25.25 -8.28 3.05
C PHE A 47 -26.74 -8.36 3.43
N GLY A 48 -27.02 -8.77 4.67
CA GLY A 48 -28.38 -9.06 5.11
C GLY A 48 -28.96 -10.27 4.38
N TYR A 49 -29.96 -10.06 3.53
CA TYR A 49 -30.60 -11.11 2.73
C TYR A 49 -30.18 -11.10 1.25
N THR A 50 -29.33 -10.16 0.85
CA THR A 50 -28.93 -9.96 -0.54
C THR A 50 -27.49 -10.42 -0.74
N TRP A 51 -27.25 -11.14 -1.83
CA TRP A 51 -25.89 -11.44 -2.31
C TRP A 51 -25.43 -10.28 -3.20
N GLU A 52 -24.26 -9.76 -2.90
CA GLU A 52 -23.66 -8.67 -3.65
C GLU A 52 -22.25 -9.06 -4.08
N GLU A 53 -21.89 -8.65 -5.28
CA GLU A 53 -20.55 -8.82 -5.83
C GLU A 53 -19.61 -7.82 -5.18
N VAL A 54 -18.46 -8.31 -4.71
CA VAL A 54 -17.42 -7.49 -4.07
C VAL A 54 -16.12 -7.70 -4.80
N PHE A 55 -15.49 -6.60 -5.17
CA PHE A 55 -14.20 -6.56 -5.86
C PHE A 55 -13.23 -5.72 -5.03
N LEU A 56 -12.17 -6.38 -4.55
CA LEU A 56 -11.18 -5.82 -3.63
C LEU A 56 -9.80 -5.80 -4.31
N PRO A 57 -9.31 -4.65 -4.79
CA PRO A 57 -7.93 -4.52 -5.23
C PRO A 57 -7.00 -4.71 -4.04
N TRP A 58 -5.88 -5.44 -4.21
CA TRP A 58 -4.95 -5.72 -3.10
C TRP A 58 -4.41 -4.43 -2.47
N ASP A 59 -4.15 -3.41 -3.27
CA ASP A 59 -3.68 -2.09 -2.82
C ASP A 59 -4.71 -1.36 -1.93
N GLY A 60 -5.97 -1.77 -1.97
CA GLY A 60 -7.03 -1.28 -1.09
C GLY A 60 -7.13 -1.99 0.27
N ILE A 61 -6.39 -3.10 0.47
CA ILE A 61 -6.49 -3.93 1.67
C ILE A 61 -5.37 -3.56 2.66
N PHE A 62 -5.74 -2.90 3.77
CA PHE A 62 -4.75 -2.50 4.77
C PHE A 62 -4.33 -3.65 5.71
N ARG A 63 -5.27 -4.54 6.04
CA ARG A 63 -5.06 -5.67 6.96
C ARG A 63 -5.92 -6.84 6.55
N PHE A 64 -5.38 -8.04 6.68
CA PHE A 64 -6.17 -9.27 6.66
C PHE A 64 -5.80 -10.13 7.87
N PHE A 65 -6.80 -10.87 8.36
CA PHE A 65 -6.64 -11.80 9.47
C PHE A 65 -7.26 -13.13 9.08
N ASP A 66 -6.47 -14.19 9.16
CA ASP A 66 -6.95 -15.55 9.01
C ASP A 66 -7.03 -16.22 10.38
N LYS A 67 -8.27 -16.47 10.83
CA LYS A 67 -8.54 -17.16 12.09
C LYS A 67 -8.05 -18.61 12.09
N SER A 68 -8.06 -19.30 10.94
CA SER A 68 -7.67 -20.71 10.84
C SER A 68 -6.16 -20.89 11.04
N GLN A 69 -5.38 -19.95 10.54
CA GLN A 69 -3.92 -19.94 10.65
C GLN A 69 -3.39 -19.05 11.79
N GLN A 70 -4.29 -18.40 12.54
CA GLN A 70 -3.97 -17.37 13.54
C GLN A 70 -2.98 -16.31 13.02
N THR A 71 -3.05 -16.00 11.73
CA THR A 71 -2.09 -15.13 11.05
C THR A 71 -2.70 -13.75 10.84
N VAL A 72 -1.98 -12.72 11.28
CA VAL A 72 -2.31 -11.31 11.05
C VAL A 72 -1.26 -10.72 10.14
N THR A 73 -1.69 -10.12 9.04
CA THR A 73 -0.81 -9.39 8.13
C THR A 73 -1.30 -7.95 8.01
N GLN A 74 -0.39 -7.01 8.27
CA GLN A 74 -0.61 -5.59 8.05
C GLN A 74 0.19 -5.14 6.83
N MET A 75 -0.52 -4.69 5.81
CA MET A 75 0.08 -4.17 4.59
C MET A 75 0.54 -2.74 4.83
N ARG A 76 1.72 -2.40 4.30
CA ARG A 76 2.20 -1.02 4.27
C ARG A 76 1.74 -0.40 2.97
N ILE A 77 0.92 0.63 3.06
CA ILE A 77 0.57 1.44 1.90
C ILE A 77 1.78 2.31 1.61
N TYR A 78 2.54 1.96 0.58
CA TYR A 78 3.52 2.87 0.02
C TYR A 78 2.74 3.86 -0.85
N LEU A 79 2.43 5.04 -0.30
CA LEU A 79 2.08 6.22 -1.10
C LEU A 79 3.35 6.69 -1.84
N GLY A 80 3.90 5.81 -2.69
CA GLY A 80 4.96 6.18 -3.59
C GLY A 80 4.37 7.14 -4.59
N LYS A 81 4.91 8.37 -4.65
CA LYS A 81 4.97 9.04 -5.95
C LYS A 81 5.62 8.01 -6.87
N PRO A 82 5.03 7.68 -8.03
CA PRO A 82 5.70 6.80 -8.95
C PRO A 82 7.01 7.51 -9.33
N ASP A 83 8.14 7.01 -8.82
CA ASP A 83 9.45 7.28 -9.41
C ASP A 83 9.41 6.55 -10.76
N LEU A 84 8.75 7.20 -11.71
CA LEU A 84 8.91 6.90 -13.12
C LEU A 84 10.42 6.99 -13.36
N PRO A 85 11.10 5.92 -13.79
CA PRO A 85 12.47 6.07 -14.25
C PRO A 85 12.46 7.16 -15.32
N PRO A 86 13.41 8.12 -15.29
CA PRO A 86 13.47 9.15 -16.31
C PRO A 86 13.51 8.44 -17.65
N LYS A 87 12.47 8.67 -18.46
CA LYS A 87 12.38 8.22 -19.84
C LYS A 87 13.69 8.68 -20.48
N LYS A 88 14.58 7.74 -20.81
CA LYS A 88 15.74 8.05 -21.63
C LYS A 88 15.18 8.50 -22.97
N GLU A 89 15.09 9.81 -23.13
CA GLU A 89 14.90 10.44 -24.42
C GLU A 89 16.13 10.06 -25.24
N GLU A 90 15.94 9.16 -26.21
CA GLU A 90 16.87 8.95 -27.30
C GLU A 90 16.97 10.29 -28.05
N THR A 91 18.02 11.04 -27.71
CA THR A 91 18.36 12.32 -28.29
C THR A 91 18.96 12.04 -29.67
N THR A 92 18.18 12.27 -30.71
CA THR A 92 18.72 12.51 -32.04
C THR A 92 19.32 13.93 -32.04
N SER A 93 20.59 13.95 -32.43
CA SER A 93 21.50 15.09 -32.57
C SER A 93 20.93 16.31 -33.29
N ALA A 94 21.13 17.50 -32.72
CA ALA A 94 21.50 18.73 -33.44
C ALA A 94 22.09 19.78 -32.47
N GLU A 95 23.29 20.26 -32.81
CA GLU A 95 24.14 21.24 -32.13
C GLU A 95 23.47 22.65 -32.07
N THR A 96 23.70 23.55 -31.09
CA THR A 96 24.89 24.44 -31.02
C THR A 96 24.68 25.53 -29.92
N LYS A 97 25.70 25.72 -29.04
CA LYS A 97 26.19 26.92 -28.26
C LYS A 97 25.22 27.72 -27.35
N GLU A 98 25.57 28.30 -26.20
CA GLU A 98 26.80 28.81 -25.53
C GLU A 98 26.46 28.92 -24.00
N GLU A 99 27.22 28.35 -23.05
CA GLU A 99 28.24 28.98 -22.15
C GLU A 99 27.75 30.29 -21.44
N VAL A 100 27.81 30.50 -20.10
CA VAL A 100 28.99 30.61 -19.19
C VAL A 100 28.58 30.71 -17.68
N SER A 101 29.28 29.95 -16.79
CA SER A 101 29.72 30.19 -15.37
C SER A 101 28.74 30.57 -14.22
N ASP A 102 28.93 30.31 -12.92
CA ASP A 102 30.13 29.97 -12.13
C ASP A 102 29.81 29.47 -10.69
N LEU A 103 30.70 28.62 -10.13
CA LEU A 103 31.14 28.34 -8.72
C LEU A 103 30.14 28.34 -7.51
N GLY A 104 30.24 27.46 -6.51
CA GLY A 104 31.24 26.44 -6.16
C GLY A 104 31.01 25.77 -4.78
N SER A 105 31.69 24.62 -4.62
CA SER A 105 32.30 24.01 -3.41
C SER A 105 31.57 23.86 -2.07
N GLY A 106 31.67 22.67 -1.44
CA GLY A 106 31.69 22.59 0.03
C GLY A 106 31.29 21.27 0.67
N SER A 107 32.25 20.35 0.82
CA SER A 107 32.21 19.19 1.70
C SER A 107 31.93 19.54 3.18
N SER A 108 31.10 18.76 3.89
CA SER A 108 31.37 18.40 5.29
C SER A 108 30.46 17.29 5.81
N LYS A 109 31.09 16.19 6.22
CA LYS A 109 30.62 15.17 7.17
C LYS A 109 29.68 15.77 8.24
N ARG A 110 28.52 15.17 8.46
CA ARG A 110 27.82 15.24 9.75
C ARG A 110 27.54 13.83 10.23
N LYS A 111 28.11 13.54 11.39
CA LYS A 111 28.17 12.26 12.07
C LYS A 111 26.77 11.86 12.52
N ASP A 112 26.47 10.58 12.36
CA ASP A 112 25.28 9.90 12.86
C ASP A 112 25.08 10.14 14.36
N ASN A 113 23.90 10.60 14.74
CA ASN A 113 23.43 10.57 16.13
C ASN A 113 22.77 9.21 16.38
N VAL A 114 23.57 8.15 16.48
CA VAL A 114 23.09 6.84 16.95
C VAL A 114 23.61 6.63 18.36
N ILE A 115 22.69 6.64 19.32
CA ILE A 115 22.97 6.22 20.69
C ILE A 115 22.82 4.71 20.73
N GLN A 116 23.95 4.00 20.74
CA GLN A 116 23.99 2.57 20.97
C GLN A 116 23.92 2.31 22.47
N VAL A 117 22.77 1.85 22.96
CA VAL A 117 22.59 1.39 24.34
C VAL A 117 22.61 -0.14 24.37
N ASP A 118 23.55 -0.70 25.12
CA ASP A 118 23.69 -2.14 25.37
C ASP A 118 22.77 -2.56 26.53
N PHE A 119 21.96 -3.59 26.32
CA PHE A 119 21.03 -4.14 27.31
C PHE A 119 21.60 -5.37 28.04
N GLY A 120 22.85 -5.75 27.76
CA GLY A 120 23.48 -6.93 28.33
C GLY A 120 24.24 -6.65 29.63
N SER A 121 23.55 -6.50 30.76
CA SER A 121 24.05 -6.99 32.07
C SER A 121 23.21 -6.50 33.26
N LYS A 122 22.25 -7.32 33.70
CA LYS A 122 21.99 -7.51 35.14
C LYS A 122 21.63 -8.96 35.41
N THR A 123 22.67 -9.77 35.63
CA THR A 123 22.56 -11.04 36.35
C THR A 123 22.76 -10.78 37.84
N LYS A 124 21.89 -11.43 38.63
CA LYS A 124 21.98 -11.78 40.06
C LYS A 124 21.75 -10.69 41.12
N LYS A 125 20.73 -10.92 41.94
CA LYS A 125 20.96 -11.57 43.24
C LYS A 125 19.82 -12.52 43.58
#